data_AF-A0A2B7X1C8-F1
#
_entry.id   AF-A0A2B7X1C8-F1
#
_cell.length_a   1.000
_cell.length_b   1.000
_cell.length_c   1.000
_cell.angle_alpha   90.00
_cell.angle_beta   90.00
_cell.angle_gamma   90.00
#
_symmetry.space_group_name_H-M   'P 1'
#
loop_
_entity.id
_entity.type
_entity.pdbx_description
1 polymer ?
#
loop_
_entity_poly.entity_id
_entity_poly.type
_entity_poly.pdbx_seq_one_letter_code
_entity_poly.pdbx_strand_id
1 'polypeptide(L)'
;MTASVPSGFGHLLNPAPPLLPQPPTRSRLRLFVREQPQAARACGSGDRCRRPVDPIPIVQLLMTDFNPISEEDRRQLTSNQYIVSCQLLPVAEDSERSRKGRASARSNAENSFGRYGRGLGNSDVDQLIARQPGGNLSGGTYMSPFSADQDPDPSTAPSHPQSMTNLVTNSTAATLPRPPRRPPCTNICAPNPATFFVFSDLCVRTAGEYQLLFTLMNPFEAMQSKSSPILDEVRSETFEVFSAKDFRGMQRTPELARGLRRLGVQGIKLRDKTRESANGGAAQSVSEEDVDGGED
;
A
#
# COMPACT_ATOMS: atom_id res chain seq x y z
N MET A 1 -30.00 68.54 11.45
CA MET A 1 -30.42 67.43 12.33
C MET A 1 -29.96 66.13 11.66
N THR A 2 -28.84 65.57 12.10
CA THR A 2 -28.26 64.35 11.51
C THR A 2 -28.87 63.15 12.23
N ALA A 3 -29.73 62.38 11.54
CA ALA A 3 -30.31 61.18 12.11
C ALA A 3 -29.22 60.10 12.27
N SER A 4 -28.84 59.81 13.51
CA SER A 4 -27.93 58.71 13.83
C SER A 4 -28.70 57.39 13.83
N VAL A 5 -28.20 56.40 13.10
CA VAL A 5 -28.81 55.06 13.01
C VAL A 5 -28.64 54.35 14.37
N PRO A 6 -29.69 53.73 14.94
CA PRO A 6 -29.56 53.00 16.21
C PRO A 6 -28.57 51.83 16.09
N SER A 7 -27.65 51.74 17.05
CA SER A 7 -26.71 50.63 17.17
C SER A 7 -27.46 49.29 17.21
N GLY A 8 -27.24 48.43 16.21
CA GLY A 8 -27.91 47.12 16.07
C GLY A 8 -28.54 46.87 14.71
N PHE A 9 -28.82 47.91 13.92
CA PHE A 9 -29.42 47.77 12.58
C PHE A 9 -28.42 47.55 11.43
N GLY A 10 -27.11 47.58 11.71
CA GLY A 10 -26.07 47.41 10.68
C GLY A 10 -26.13 46.07 9.93
N HIS A 11 -26.64 45.02 10.57
CA HIS A 11 -26.75 43.67 10.00
C HIS A 11 -27.83 43.55 8.91
N LEU A 12 -28.77 44.50 8.84
CA LEU A 12 -29.83 44.55 7.82
C LEU A 12 -29.43 45.35 6.57
N LEU A 13 -28.34 46.13 6.65
CA LEU A 13 -27.84 46.94 5.54
C LEU A 13 -26.78 46.20 4.71
N ASN A 14 -26.20 45.12 5.24
CA ASN A 14 -25.26 44.24 4.53
C ASN A 14 -25.60 42.77 4.84
N PRO A 15 -26.42 42.08 4.03
CA PRO A 15 -26.54 40.64 4.13
C PRO A 15 -25.15 40.02 3.88
N ALA A 16 -24.72 39.12 4.76
CA ALA A 16 -23.51 38.35 4.53
C ALA A 16 -23.63 37.63 3.17
N PRO A 17 -22.61 37.67 2.30
CA PRO A 17 -22.66 36.94 1.04
C PRO A 17 -22.91 35.47 1.37
N PRO A 18 -23.78 34.77 0.61
CA PRO A 18 -24.01 33.35 0.84
C PRO A 18 -22.65 32.65 0.83
N LEU A 19 -22.33 31.95 1.93
CA LEU A 19 -21.10 31.16 2.01
C LEU A 19 -21.15 30.17 0.85
N LEU A 20 -20.41 30.46 -0.21
CA LEU A 20 -20.20 29.52 -1.30
C LEU A 20 -19.70 28.22 -0.67
N PRO A 21 -20.16 27.04 -1.11
CA PRO A 21 -19.65 25.77 -0.61
C PRO A 21 -18.14 25.82 -0.69
N GLN A 22 -17.45 25.82 0.46
CA GLN A 22 -16.00 25.79 0.44
C GLN A 22 -15.61 24.50 -0.28
N PRO A 23 -14.72 24.55 -1.30
CA PRO A 23 -14.27 23.34 -1.97
C PRO A 23 -13.72 22.39 -0.91
N PRO A 24 -13.91 21.06 -1.06
CA PRO A 24 -13.43 20.10 -0.08
C PRO A 24 -11.96 20.37 0.20
N THR A 25 -11.63 20.63 1.47
CA THR A 25 -10.28 20.99 1.92
C THR A 25 -9.28 19.83 1.83
N ARG A 26 -9.72 18.68 1.35
CA ARG A 26 -8.95 17.44 1.22
C ARG A 26 -8.89 17.02 -0.23
N SER A 27 -7.72 16.53 -0.65
CA SER A 27 -7.54 15.93 -1.97
C SER A 27 -8.61 14.87 -2.26
N ARG A 28 -9.05 14.80 -3.52
CA ARG A 28 -9.95 13.75 -4.05
C ARG A 28 -9.25 12.40 -4.24
N LEU A 29 -7.92 12.38 -4.14
CA LEU A 29 -7.11 11.18 -4.28
C LEU A 29 -7.13 10.37 -2.99
N ARG A 30 -7.24 9.04 -3.11
CA ARG A 30 -7.24 8.11 -1.98
C ARG A 30 -6.31 6.93 -2.26
N LEU A 31 -5.58 6.50 -1.24
CA LEU A 31 -4.85 5.25 -1.28
C LEU A 31 -5.74 4.09 -0.80
N PHE A 32 -5.61 2.95 -1.46
CA PHE A 32 -6.28 1.72 -1.07
C PHE A 32 -5.28 0.56 -1.07
N VAL A 33 -5.15 -0.15 0.05
CA VAL A 33 -4.24 -1.29 0.16
C VAL A 33 -4.90 -2.50 -0.52
N ARG A 34 -4.43 -2.85 -1.72
CA ARG A 34 -4.94 -3.98 -2.51
C ARG A 34 -4.38 -5.32 -2.07
N GLU A 35 -3.12 -5.35 -1.66
CA GLU A 35 -2.47 -6.53 -1.12
C GLU A 35 -1.91 -6.18 0.26
N GLN A 36 -2.52 -6.76 1.30
CA GLN A 36 -2.15 -6.52 2.70
C GLN A 36 -0.88 -7.32 3.06
N PRO A 37 0.02 -6.75 3.88
CA PRO A 37 1.06 -7.53 4.53
C PRO A 37 0.41 -8.52 5.51
N GLN A 38 0.88 -9.76 5.55
CA GLN A 38 0.35 -10.78 6.48
C GLN A 38 1.41 -11.27 7.46
N ALA A 39 2.66 -11.39 7.01
CA ALA A 39 3.77 -11.83 7.83
C ALA A 39 5.10 -11.27 7.31
N ALA A 40 6.08 -11.20 8.19
CA ALA A 40 7.47 -11.06 7.77
C ALA A 40 8.40 -11.89 8.65
N ARG A 41 9.65 -12.02 8.23
CA ARG A 41 10.72 -12.57 9.07
C ARG A 41 11.65 -11.46 9.49
N ALA A 42 11.89 -11.35 10.78
CA ALA A 42 12.88 -10.46 11.35
C ALA A 42 14.26 -10.69 10.70
N CYS A 43 14.81 -9.62 10.13
CA CYS A 43 16.16 -9.60 9.58
C CYS A 43 17.14 -9.33 10.72
N GLY A 44 17.88 -10.35 11.15
CA GLY A 44 18.97 -10.17 12.11
C GLY A 44 20.07 -9.23 11.60
N SER A 45 21.15 -9.08 12.36
CA SER A 45 22.25 -8.12 12.12
C SER A 45 23.04 -8.25 10.81
N GLY A 46 22.61 -9.08 9.86
CA GLY A 46 23.28 -9.29 8.56
C GLY A 46 22.33 -9.27 7.36
N ASP A 47 22.78 -8.66 6.27
CA ASP A 47 22.00 -8.47 5.03
C ASP A 47 21.67 -9.76 4.26
N ARG A 48 22.36 -10.86 4.57
CA ARG A 48 22.18 -12.15 3.86
C ARG A 48 20.83 -12.84 4.14
N CYS A 49 20.14 -12.46 5.21
CA CYS A 49 18.87 -13.08 5.63
C CYS A 49 17.64 -12.20 5.35
N ARG A 50 17.78 -11.17 4.52
CA ARG A 50 16.68 -10.26 4.17
C ARG A 50 15.56 -11.01 3.47
N ARG A 51 14.38 -10.99 4.08
CA ARG A 51 13.14 -11.50 3.51
C ARG A 51 12.14 -10.37 3.47
N PRO A 52 11.64 -10.01 2.28
CA PRO A 52 10.59 -9.03 2.20
C PRO A 52 9.35 -9.44 3.00
N VAL A 53 8.59 -8.45 3.43
CA VAL A 53 7.22 -8.60 3.92
C VAL A 53 6.41 -9.38 2.89
N ASP A 54 5.57 -10.29 3.40
CA ASP A 54 4.88 -11.29 2.60
C ASP A 54 3.39 -11.41 3.02
N PRO A 55 2.44 -11.37 2.08
CA PRO A 55 2.57 -10.98 0.67
C PRO A 55 3.13 -9.55 0.49
N ILE A 56 3.54 -9.20 -0.73
CA ILE A 56 4.17 -7.90 -0.98
C ILE A 56 3.11 -6.80 -0.86
N PRO A 57 3.34 -5.70 -0.12
CA PRO A 57 2.34 -4.64 -0.04
C PRO A 57 2.14 -3.95 -1.39
N ILE A 58 0.90 -3.92 -1.86
CA ILE A 58 0.50 -3.26 -3.10
C ILE A 58 -0.61 -2.28 -2.78
N VAL A 59 -0.37 -1.01 -3.11
CA VAL A 59 -1.31 0.09 -2.87
C VAL A 59 -1.79 0.62 -4.20
N GLN A 60 -3.09 0.84 -4.34
CA GLN A 60 -3.72 1.43 -5.53
C GLN A 60 -4.14 2.88 -5.25
N LEU A 61 -3.97 3.74 -6.24
CA LEU A 61 -4.52 5.09 -6.25
C LEU A 61 -5.96 5.06 -6.75
N LEU A 62 -6.87 5.65 -6.00
CA LEU A 62 -8.27 5.84 -6.36
C LEU A 62 -8.61 7.34 -6.33
N MET A 63 -9.73 7.70 -6.96
CA MET A 63 -10.35 9.02 -6.81
C MET A 63 -11.75 8.86 -6.25
N THR A 64 -12.18 9.79 -5.39
CA THR A 64 -13.51 9.77 -4.77
C THR A 64 -14.67 10.05 -5.74
N ASP A 65 -14.36 10.66 -6.87
CA ASP A 65 -15.33 11.21 -7.83
C ASP A 65 -14.88 10.95 -9.29
N PHE A 66 -14.18 9.84 -9.54
CA PHE A 66 -13.57 9.54 -10.85
C PHE A 66 -14.60 9.55 -11.98
N ASN A 67 -14.32 10.32 -13.04
CA ASN A 67 -15.07 10.29 -14.29
C ASN A 67 -14.24 9.61 -15.40
N PRO A 68 -14.64 8.42 -15.87
CA PRO A 68 -13.88 7.66 -16.87
C PRO A 68 -13.81 8.33 -18.25
N ILE A 69 -14.70 9.29 -18.52
CA ILE A 69 -14.75 10.07 -19.77
C ILE A 69 -13.91 11.35 -19.67
N SER A 70 -13.58 11.80 -18.45
CA SER A 70 -12.74 12.98 -18.23
C SER A 70 -11.28 12.67 -18.55
N GLU A 71 -10.73 13.28 -19.60
CA GLU A 71 -9.30 13.15 -19.93
C GLU A 71 -8.41 13.66 -18.80
N GLU A 72 -8.84 14.69 -18.08
CA GLU A 72 -8.11 15.24 -16.95
C GLU A 72 -8.04 14.24 -15.79
N ASP A 73 -9.15 13.58 -15.45
CA ASP A 73 -9.17 12.58 -14.38
C ASP A 73 -8.27 11.40 -14.73
N ARG A 74 -8.31 10.96 -16.00
CA ARG A 74 -7.42 9.90 -16.50
C ARG A 74 -5.96 10.30 -16.40
N ARG A 75 -5.62 11.51 -16.85
CA ARG A 75 -4.24 12.05 -16.80
C ARG A 75 -3.75 12.21 -15.36
N GLN A 76 -4.61 12.72 -14.47
CA GLN A 76 -4.31 12.88 -13.06
C GLN A 76 -4.08 11.51 -12.44
N LEU A 77 -4.95 10.51 -12.67
CA LEU A 77 -4.80 9.17 -12.09
C LEU A 77 -3.49 8.51 -12.50
N THR A 78 -3.08 8.66 -13.76
CA THR A 78 -1.86 8.04 -14.30
C THR A 78 -0.60 8.91 -14.17
N SER A 79 -0.66 10.04 -13.45
CA SER A 79 0.44 11.00 -13.40
C SER A 79 1.66 10.46 -12.62
N ASN A 80 2.86 10.67 -13.18
CA ASN A 80 4.13 10.26 -12.58
C ASN A 80 4.65 11.20 -11.49
N GLN A 81 3.88 12.24 -11.14
CA GLN A 81 4.29 13.23 -10.14
C GLN A 81 4.12 12.76 -8.70
N TYR A 82 3.34 11.69 -8.48
CA TYR A 82 3.04 11.20 -7.14
C TYR A 82 4.17 10.32 -6.60
N ILE A 83 4.32 10.33 -5.29
CA ILE A 83 5.21 9.43 -4.56
C ILE A 83 4.44 8.91 -3.35
N VAL A 84 4.56 7.61 -3.06
CA VAL A 84 4.06 7.05 -1.80
C VAL A 84 5.24 6.65 -0.94
N SER A 85 5.30 7.18 0.28
CA SER A 85 6.24 6.71 1.30
C SER A 85 5.59 5.63 2.16
N CYS A 86 6.42 4.75 2.73
CA CYS A 86 6.01 3.71 3.65
C CYS A 86 6.80 3.80 4.95
N GLN A 87 6.09 3.79 6.08
CA GLN A 87 6.66 3.80 7.42
C GLN A 87 6.16 2.61 8.22
N LEU A 88 7.00 2.07 9.10
CA LEU A 88 6.65 0.98 9.99
C LEU A 88 6.22 1.53 11.35
N LEU A 89 5.01 1.19 11.78
CA LEU A 89 4.45 1.61 13.06
C LEU A 89 4.32 0.39 13.98
N PRO A 90 4.92 0.39 15.19
CA PRO A 90 4.66 -0.65 16.17
C PRO A 90 3.21 -0.54 16.67
N VAL A 91 2.53 -1.67 16.79
CA VAL A 91 1.24 -1.72 17.47
C VAL A 91 1.52 -1.73 18.97
N ALA A 92 1.01 -0.75 19.71
CA ALA A 92 1.13 -0.75 21.16
C ALA A 92 0.38 -1.96 21.71
N GLU A 93 1.09 -2.86 22.40
CA GLU A 93 0.42 -3.91 23.17
C GLU A 93 -0.40 -3.21 24.25
N ASP A 94 -1.73 -3.24 24.14
CA ASP A 94 -2.60 -2.91 25.26
C ASP A 94 -2.26 -3.88 26.39
N SER A 95 -1.53 -3.35 27.37
CA SER A 95 -0.94 -4.04 28.51
C SER A 95 -1.96 -4.72 29.45
N GLU A 96 -3.23 -4.76 29.06
CA GLU A 96 -4.32 -5.45 29.74
C GLU A 96 -4.31 -6.97 29.51
N ARG A 97 -3.74 -7.50 28.40
CA ARG A 97 -3.69 -8.96 28.18
C ARG A 97 -2.60 -9.70 28.97
N SER A 98 -1.60 -8.99 29.50
CA SER A 98 -0.47 -9.61 30.23
C SER A 98 -0.73 -9.77 31.75
N ARG A 99 -1.77 -9.13 32.31
CA ARG A 99 -2.06 -9.17 33.76
C ARG A 99 -2.69 -10.47 34.28
N LYS A 100 -3.05 -11.44 33.44
CA LYS A 100 -3.63 -12.73 33.87
C LYS A 100 -2.64 -13.92 33.91
N GLY A 101 -1.34 -13.68 33.76
CA GLY A 101 -0.38 -14.79 33.55
C GLY A 101 0.74 -15.00 34.58
N ARG A 102 1.00 -14.11 35.54
CA ARG A 102 2.13 -14.26 36.47
C ARG A 102 1.83 -13.68 37.86
N ALA A 103 1.16 -14.48 38.68
CA ALA A 103 1.32 -14.39 40.12
C ALA A 103 2.61 -15.14 40.52
N SER A 104 3.30 -14.59 41.53
CA SER A 104 4.48 -15.15 42.23
C SER A 104 5.83 -15.06 41.52
N ALA A 105 6.52 -13.94 41.75
CA ALA A 105 7.75 -13.94 42.56
C ALA A 105 8.14 -12.49 42.88
N ARG A 106 7.90 -12.08 44.12
CA ARG A 106 8.52 -10.90 44.71
C ARG A 106 9.96 -11.27 45.08
N SER A 107 10.93 -10.49 44.63
CA SER A 107 12.15 -10.25 45.41
C SER A 107 12.76 -8.91 45.03
N ASN A 108 13.03 -8.13 46.08
CA ASN A 108 13.75 -6.86 46.11
C ASN A 108 15.05 -6.89 45.30
N ALA A 109 15.38 -5.77 44.66
CA ALA A 109 16.74 -5.23 44.75
C ALA A 109 16.71 -3.72 44.45
N GLU A 110 17.29 -2.98 45.37
CA GLU A 110 17.40 -1.54 45.40
C GLU A 110 18.38 -0.99 44.37
N ASN A 111 18.12 0.28 44.09
CA ASN A 111 18.96 1.31 43.52
C ASN A 111 20.47 1.17 43.85
N SER A 112 21.33 1.12 42.84
CA SER A 112 22.72 1.59 42.97
C SER A 112 23.27 2.14 41.65
N PHE A 113 23.61 3.42 41.70
CA PHE A 113 24.47 4.12 40.75
C PHE A 113 25.88 3.54 40.81
N GLY A 114 26.51 3.28 39.66
CA GLY A 114 27.93 2.92 39.60
C GLY A 114 28.40 2.49 38.22
N ARG A 115 29.28 3.30 37.62
CA ARG A 115 30.03 3.05 36.38
C ARG A 115 30.80 1.73 36.46
N TYR A 116 31.01 1.05 35.33
CA TYR A 116 32.31 0.81 34.66
C TYR A 116 32.10 0.02 33.36
N GLY A 117 32.93 0.33 32.37
CA GLY A 117 32.81 -0.14 31.00
C GLY A 117 32.88 -1.66 30.82
N ARG A 118 32.12 -2.13 29.84
CA ARG A 118 32.31 -3.40 29.14
C ARG A 118 31.74 -3.21 27.73
N GLY A 119 32.49 -3.66 26.72
CA GLY A 119 32.22 -3.38 25.31
C GLY A 119 30.77 -3.67 24.91
N LEU A 120 30.21 -2.77 24.09
CA LEU A 120 28.88 -2.91 23.49
C LEU A 120 28.86 -4.22 22.69
N GLY A 121 28.04 -5.18 23.11
CA GLY A 121 27.73 -6.33 22.29
C GLY A 121 26.88 -5.89 21.10
N ASN A 122 26.99 -6.59 19.96
CA ASN A 122 26.20 -6.30 18.76
C ASN A 122 24.67 -6.27 19.02
N SER A 123 24.19 -6.94 20.08
CA SER A 123 22.80 -6.93 20.51
C SER A 123 22.31 -5.62 21.14
N ASP A 124 23.22 -4.83 21.73
CA ASP A 124 22.85 -3.58 22.41
C ASP A 124 22.75 -2.42 21.41
N VAL A 125 23.61 -2.45 20.37
CA VAL A 125 23.53 -1.55 19.21
C VAL A 125 22.29 -1.83 18.37
N ASP A 126 21.93 -3.10 18.14
CA ASP A 126 20.66 -3.46 17.48
C ASP A 126 19.44 -2.98 18.27
N GLN A 127 19.47 -3.06 19.61
CA GLN A 127 18.41 -2.52 20.47
C GLN A 127 18.35 -0.98 20.46
N LEU A 128 19.49 -0.30 20.35
CA LEU A 128 19.57 1.16 20.23
C LEU A 128 19.08 1.64 18.85
N ILE A 129 19.38 0.92 17.77
CA ILE A 129 18.87 1.19 16.41
C ILE A 129 17.36 0.93 16.35
N ALA A 130 16.87 -0.12 17.02
CA ALA A 130 15.45 -0.44 17.09
C ALA A 130 14.61 0.58 17.86
N ARG A 131 15.24 1.41 18.70
CA ARG A 131 14.60 2.52 19.44
C ARG A 131 14.52 3.83 18.62
N GLN A 132 15.16 3.90 17.45
CA GLN A 132 15.05 5.06 16.57
C GLN A 132 13.79 4.96 15.69
N PRO A 133 12.95 6.01 15.61
CA PRO A 133 11.86 6.05 14.66
C PRO A 133 12.41 5.90 13.24
N GLY A 134 12.09 4.79 12.58
CA GLY A 134 12.56 4.46 11.23
C GLY A 134 13.73 3.47 11.12
N GLY A 135 14.35 3.04 12.23
CA GLY A 135 15.51 2.13 12.19
C GLY A 135 15.18 0.66 11.85
N ASN A 136 13.92 0.25 12.04
CA ASN A 136 13.49 -1.15 11.92
C ASN A 136 12.97 -1.55 10.55
N LEU A 137 12.68 -0.60 9.67
CA LEU A 137 12.26 -0.85 8.29
C LEU A 137 13.44 -0.61 7.35
N SER A 138 13.62 -1.48 6.37
CA SER A 138 14.65 -1.36 5.35
C SER A 138 14.11 -1.77 3.98
N GLY A 139 14.81 -1.39 2.90
CA GLY A 139 14.32 -1.57 1.52
C GLY A 139 13.84 -0.25 0.92
N GLY A 140 13.15 -0.31 -0.22
CA GLY A 140 12.55 0.84 -0.87
C GLY A 140 11.33 1.34 -0.12
N THR A 141 11.52 2.36 0.73
CA THR A 141 10.42 2.99 1.49
C THR A 141 9.70 4.09 0.72
N TYR A 142 10.12 4.43 -0.50
CA TYR A 142 9.48 5.41 -1.37
C TYR A 142 9.26 4.82 -2.75
N MET A 143 8.01 4.83 -3.22
CA MET A 143 7.62 4.24 -4.50
C MET A 143 7.02 5.27 -5.44
N SER A 144 7.46 5.19 -6.69
CA SER A 144 6.84 5.88 -7.82
C SER A 144 5.62 5.10 -8.33
N PRO A 145 4.66 5.77 -8.98
CA PRO A 145 3.48 5.13 -9.53
C PRO A 145 3.85 4.22 -10.70
N PHE A 146 3.15 3.10 -10.78
CA PHE A 146 3.08 2.24 -11.94
C PHE A 146 1.66 2.28 -12.50
N SER A 147 1.51 2.87 -13.68
CA SER A 147 0.21 3.00 -14.35
C SER A 147 0.02 1.86 -15.35
N ALA A 148 -1.15 1.24 -15.32
CA ALA A 148 -1.60 0.22 -16.25
C ALA A 148 -2.89 0.68 -16.95
N ASP A 149 -3.06 0.32 -18.23
CA ASP A 149 -4.27 0.64 -19.00
C ASP A 149 -5.52 -0.05 -18.43
N GLN A 150 -5.34 -1.16 -17.73
CA GLN A 150 -6.39 -1.91 -17.05
C GLN A 150 -5.84 -2.54 -15.76
N ASP A 151 -6.72 -2.75 -14.78
CA ASP A 151 -6.41 -3.52 -13.57
C ASP A 151 -5.98 -4.97 -13.91
N PRO A 152 -4.80 -5.44 -13.46
CA PRO A 152 -4.32 -6.79 -13.73
C PRO A 152 -5.06 -7.89 -12.93
N ASP A 153 -5.85 -7.52 -11.91
CA ASP A 153 -6.74 -8.44 -11.19
C ASP A 153 -8.10 -7.78 -10.96
N PRO A 154 -8.96 -7.74 -11.99
CA PRO A 154 -10.26 -7.07 -11.91
C PRO A 154 -11.23 -7.76 -10.95
N SER A 155 -10.96 -9.02 -10.57
CA SER A 155 -11.83 -9.79 -9.66
C SER A 155 -11.74 -9.29 -8.22
N THR A 156 -10.60 -8.70 -7.84
CA THR A 156 -10.35 -8.13 -6.51
C THR A 156 -10.30 -6.60 -6.51
N ALA A 157 -10.51 -5.98 -7.68
CA ALA A 157 -10.45 -4.54 -7.82
C ALA A 157 -11.61 -3.87 -7.07
N PRO A 158 -11.34 -2.84 -6.24
CA PRO A 158 -12.39 -2.06 -5.64
C PRO A 158 -13.18 -1.36 -6.75
N SER A 159 -14.50 -1.23 -6.57
CA SER A 159 -15.28 -0.36 -7.44
C SER A 159 -14.75 1.07 -7.30
N HIS A 160 -14.25 1.65 -8.40
CA HIS A 160 -13.88 3.06 -8.40
C HIS A 160 -15.11 3.88 -7.99
N PRO A 161 -15.01 4.77 -6.98
CA PRO A 161 -16.07 5.70 -6.66
C PRO A 161 -16.33 6.60 -7.88
N GLN A 162 -17.39 6.31 -8.63
CA GLN A 162 -17.72 7.06 -9.84
C GLN A 162 -18.55 8.28 -9.46
N SER A 163 -18.21 9.44 -10.03
CA SER A 163 -19.17 10.53 -10.14
C SER A 163 -20.42 10.00 -10.83
N MET A 164 -21.61 10.19 -10.26
CA MET A 164 -22.86 9.75 -10.88
C MET A 164 -22.93 10.34 -12.29
N THR A 165 -22.73 9.50 -13.31
CA THR A 165 -23.12 9.84 -14.67
C THR A 165 -24.64 9.82 -14.65
N ASN A 166 -25.25 11.00 -14.64
CA ASN A 166 -26.65 11.15 -15.04
C ASN A 166 -26.75 10.72 -16.51
N LEU A 167 -26.80 9.41 -16.75
CA LEU A 167 -27.43 8.87 -17.93
C LEU A 167 -28.92 9.16 -17.76
N VAL A 168 -29.31 10.38 -18.14
CA VAL A 168 -30.69 10.72 -18.43
C VAL A 168 -31.10 9.81 -19.59
N THR A 169 -31.58 8.61 -19.27
CA THR A 169 -32.39 7.82 -20.15
C THR A 169 -33.72 8.55 -20.27
N ASN A 170 -33.79 9.50 -21.21
CA ASN A 170 -35.06 10.04 -21.67
C ASN A 170 -35.91 8.89 -22.22
N SER A 171 -36.65 8.22 -21.34
CA SER A 171 -37.77 7.35 -21.71
C SER A 171 -38.96 8.26 -22.00
N THR A 172 -38.98 8.85 -23.19
CA THR A 172 -40.25 9.28 -23.78
C THR A 172 -40.71 8.20 -24.74
N ALA A 173 -41.67 7.41 -24.27
CA ALA A 173 -42.45 6.54 -25.13
C ALA A 173 -43.23 7.40 -26.13
N ALA A 174 -42.82 7.37 -27.40
CA ALA A 174 -43.63 7.84 -28.51
C ALA A 174 -43.36 6.96 -29.74
N THR A 175 -44.35 6.16 -30.08
CA THR A 175 -44.47 5.34 -31.29
C THR A 175 -44.26 6.18 -32.55
N LEU A 176 -43.33 5.80 -33.45
CA LEU A 176 -43.34 5.99 -34.92
C LEU A 176 -42.06 5.37 -35.56
N PRO A 177 -42.06 5.04 -36.87
CA PRO A 177 -41.23 3.98 -37.42
C PRO A 177 -39.79 4.39 -37.78
N ARG A 178 -38.95 3.37 -37.64
CA ARG A 178 -37.49 3.27 -37.82
C ARG A 178 -36.91 3.83 -39.13
N PRO A 179 -35.82 4.63 -39.08
CA PRO A 179 -34.87 4.82 -40.19
C PRO A 179 -33.61 3.93 -40.03
N PRO A 180 -32.72 3.84 -41.04
CA PRO A 180 -31.85 2.68 -41.22
C PRO A 180 -30.68 2.64 -40.23
N ARG A 181 -30.24 1.40 -39.98
CA ARG A 181 -29.15 0.97 -39.11
C ARG A 181 -28.04 2.03 -38.92
N ARG A 182 -28.07 2.73 -37.78
CA ARG A 182 -26.83 3.20 -37.16
C ARG A 182 -26.04 1.96 -36.73
N PRO A 183 -24.70 1.90 -36.91
CA PRO A 183 -23.92 0.88 -36.23
C PRO A 183 -24.23 0.97 -34.74
N PRO A 184 -24.27 -0.14 -33.98
CA PRO A 184 -24.37 -0.04 -32.54
C PRO A 184 -23.23 0.89 -32.11
N CYS A 185 -23.56 1.97 -31.40
CA CYS A 185 -22.55 2.83 -30.81
C CYS A 185 -21.77 1.94 -29.84
N THR A 186 -20.69 1.32 -30.31
CA THR A 186 -19.68 0.68 -29.50
C THR A 186 -18.90 1.80 -28.85
N ASN A 187 -19.55 2.57 -27.96
CA ASN A 187 -18.83 3.17 -26.85
C ASN A 187 -18.47 1.99 -25.93
N ILE A 188 -17.51 1.19 -26.40
CA ILE A 188 -16.64 0.42 -25.53
C ILE A 188 -15.93 1.52 -24.76
N CYS A 189 -16.49 1.89 -23.60
CA CYS A 189 -15.79 2.75 -22.67
C CYS A 189 -14.47 2.04 -22.41
N ALA A 190 -13.35 2.62 -22.88
CA ALA A 190 -12.04 2.02 -22.69
C ALA A 190 -11.89 1.66 -21.21
N PRO A 191 -11.26 0.51 -20.88
CA PRO A 191 -11.09 0.13 -19.48
C PRO A 191 -10.46 1.28 -18.69
N ASN A 192 -10.88 1.40 -17.43
CA ASN A 192 -10.35 2.43 -16.56
C ASN A 192 -8.88 2.11 -16.27
N PRO A 193 -7.97 3.08 -16.46
CA PRO A 193 -6.58 2.89 -16.08
C PRO A 193 -6.49 2.73 -14.56
N ALA A 194 -5.47 2.02 -14.12
CA ALA A 194 -5.21 1.77 -12.71
C ALA A 194 -3.75 2.10 -12.39
N THR A 195 -3.53 2.75 -11.24
CA THR A 195 -2.18 3.15 -10.80
C THR A 195 -1.86 2.52 -9.46
N PHE A 196 -0.69 1.89 -9.39
CA PHE A 196 -0.23 1.09 -8.26
C PHE A 196 1.12 1.56 -7.73
N PHE A 197 1.36 1.32 -6.46
CA PHE A 197 2.65 1.49 -5.78
C PHE A 197 3.02 0.14 -5.16
N VAL A 198 4.16 -0.41 -5.57
CA VAL A 198 4.53 -1.80 -5.27
C VAL A 198 5.77 -1.82 -4.38
N PHE A 199 5.61 -2.31 -3.15
CA PHE A 199 6.67 -2.36 -2.15
C PHE A 199 7.27 -3.77 -2.07
N SER A 200 8.11 -4.12 -3.04
CA SER A 200 8.58 -5.51 -3.24
C SER A 200 9.75 -5.95 -2.35
N ASP A 201 10.41 -5.03 -1.65
CA ASP A 201 11.66 -5.28 -0.93
C ASP A 201 11.66 -4.79 0.53
N LEU A 202 10.49 -4.42 1.07
CA LEU A 202 10.37 -3.99 2.47
C LEU A 202 10.75 -5.13 3.42
N CYS A 203 11.73 -4.91 4.29
CA CYS A 203 12.21 -5.88 5.26
C CYS A 203 12.18 -5.28 6.67
N VAL A 204 11.69 -6.04 7.66
CA VAL A 204 11.65 -5.63 9.06
C VAL A 204 12.75 -6.31 9.86
N ARG A 205 13.46 -5.56 10.71
CA ARG A 205 14.61 -6.06 11.48
C ARG A 205 14.23 -6.83 12.74
N THR A 206 13.21 -6.36 13.45
CA THR A 206 12.85 -6.86 14.77
C THR A 206 11.51 -7.57 14.74
N ALA A 207 11.39 -8.67 15.50
CA ALA A 207 10.14 -9.38 15.67
C ALA A 207 9.14 -8.55 16.50
N GLY A 208 7.84 -8.68 16.20
CA GLY A 208 6.78 -7.93 16.86
C GLY A 208 5.55 -7.74 15.95
N GLU A 209 4.55 -7.02 16.47
CA GLU A 209 3.36 -6.65 15.71
C GLU A 209 3.45 -5.22 15.19
N TYR A 210 3.16 -5.06 13.90
CA TYR A 210 3.32 -3.79 13.21
C TYR A 210 2.18 -3.50 12.24
N GLN A 211 2.07 -2.23 11.86
CA GLN A 211 1.31 -1.73 10.73
C GLN A 211 2.23 -0.96 9.79
N LEU A 212 1.91 -0.96 8.49
CA LEU A 212 2.53 -0.07 7.53
C LEU A 212 1.65 1.17 7.35
N LEU A 213 2.24 2.35 7.41
CA LEU A 213 1.61 3.62 7.06
C LEU A 213 2.10 4.05 5.68
N PHE A 214 1.17 4.20 4.75
CA PHE A 214 1.42 4.71 3.41
C PHE A 214 0.96 6.16 3.32
N THR A 215 1.85 7.06 2.89
CA THR A 215 1.55 8.49 2.75
C THR A 215 1.74 8.91 1.30
N LEU A 216 0.65 9.33 0.65
CA LEU A 216 0.66 9.85 -0.72
C LEU A 216 1.10 11.32 -0.71
N MET A 217 2.06 11.64 -1.57
CA MET A 217 2.62 12.98 -1.67
C MET A 217 2.71 13.45 -3.12
N ASN A 218 2.54 14.76 -3.32
CA ASN A 218 2.94 15.46 -4.54
C ASN A 218 4.04 16.49 -4.18
N PRO A 219 5.33 16.17 -4.40
CA PRO A 219 6.42 17.06 -4.04
C PRO A 219 6.40 18.38 -4.83
N PHE A 220 5.79 18.40 -6.02
CA PHE A 220 5.71 19.61 -6.85
C PHE A 220 4.71 20.63 -6.29
N GLU A 221 3.62 20.18 -5.67
CA GLU A 221 2.67 21.06 -4.98
C GLU A 221 3.32 21.78 -3.79
N ALA A 222 4.26 21.12 -3.11
CA ALA A 222 5.04 21.68 -2.01
C ALA A 222 5.97 22.83 -2.46
N MET A 223 6.43 22.79 -3.71
CA MET A 223 7.29 23.84 -4.27
C MET A 223 6.51 25.05 -4.75
N GLN A 224 5.29 24.84 -5.27
CA GLN A 224 4.46 25.91 -5.84
C GLN A 224 3.53 26.56 -4.81
N SER A 225 3.13 25.82 -3.78
CA SER A 225 2.25 26.29 -2.71
C SER A 225 2.90 26.06 -1.35
N LYS A 226 2.66 26.94 -0.36
CA LYS A 226 3.01 26.69 1.05
C LYS A 226 2.10 25.63 1.70
N SER A 227 1.51 24.73 0.91
CA SER A 227 0.61 23.69 1.37
C SER A 227 1.39 22.43 1.75
N SER A 228 0.79 21.59 2.58
CA SER A 228 1.33 20.26 2.88
C SER A 228 1.42 19.43 1.58
N PRO A 229 2.53 18.74 1.30
CA PRO A 229 2.64 17.84 0.14
C PRO A 229 1.76 16.59 0.29
N ILE A 230 1.19 16.34 1.48
CA ILE A 230 0.45 15.12 1.81
C ILE A 230 -0.97 15.22 1.26
N LEU A 231 -1.32 14.29 0.39
CA LEU A 231 -2.63 14.22 -0.27
C LEU A 231 -3.57 13.26 0.44
N ASP A 232 -3.04 12.12 0.90
CA ASP A 232 -3.79 11.06 1.57
C ASP A 232 -2.87 10.14 2.38
N GLU A 233 -3.43 9.44 3.37
CA GLU A 233 -2.72 8.45 4.16
C GLU A 233 -3.60 7.22 4.40
N VAL A 234 -3.02 6.02 4.30
CA VAL A 234 -3.71 4.77 4.59
C VAL A 234 -2.81 3.85 5.41
N ARG A 235 -3.40 3.14 6.38
CA ARG A 235 -2.70 2.11 7.17
C ARG A 235 -3.05 0.72 6.64
N SER A 236 -2.06 -0.17 6.64
CA SER A 236 -2.31 -1.59 6.43
C SER A 236 -3.04 -2.21 7.62
N GLU A 237 -3.51 -3.44 7.43
CA GLU A 237 -3.82 -4.32 8.55
C GLU A 237 -2.57 -4.61 9.38
N THR A 238 -2.80 -5.00 10.64
CA THR A 238 -1.73 -5.44 11.54
C THR A 238 -1.17 -6.77 11.05
N PHE A 239 0.16 -6.89 11.03
CA PHE A 239 0.85 -8.11 10.64
C PHE A 239 1.98 -8.45 11.62
N GLU A 240 2.28 -9.74 11.71
CA GLU A 240 3.28 -10.26 12.64
C GLU A 240 4.64 -10.44 11.95
N VAL A 241 5.69 -9.94 12.60
CA VAL A 241 7.07 -10.17 12.20
C VAL A 241 7.63 -11.27 13.10
N PHE A 242 7.84 -12.44 12.52
CA PHE A 242 8.29 -13.62 13.23
C PHE A 242 9.81 -13.63 13.42
N SER A 243 10.25 -14.34 14.47
CA SER A 243 11.64 -14.73 14.61
C SER A 243 12.08 -15.62 13.43
N ALA A 244 13.40 -15.79 13.28
CA ALA A 244 13.95 -16.66 12.25
C ALA A 244 13.50 -18.12 12.35
N LYS A 245 13.15 -18.59 13.56
CA LYS A 245 12.75 -19.98 13.83
C LYS A 245 11.26 -20.22 13.57
N ASP A 246 10.43 -19.22 13.86
CA ASP A 246 8.96 -19.37 13.84
C ASP A 246 8.35 -19.04 12.47
N PHE A 247 9.13 -18.38 11.60
CA PHE A 247 8.66 -18.01 10.26
C PHE A 247 8.41 -19.25 9.38
N ARG A 248 7.14 -19.49 9.05
CA ARG A 248 6.66 -20.64 8.25
C ARG A 248 7.02 -20.61 6.77
N GLY A 249 7.88 -19.67 6.38
CA GLY A 249 8.26 -19.44 5.01
C GLY A 249 7.28 -18.54 4.28
N MET A 250 7.74 -18.11 3.10
CA MET A 250 7.00 -17.25 2.18
C MET A 250 5.81 -17.97 1.56
N GLN A 251 4.74 -17.23 1.28
CA GLN A 251 3.53 -17.70 0.60
C GLN A 251 3.69 -17.73 -0.92
N ARG A 252 2.72 -18.38 -1.58
CA ARG A 252 2.59 -18.28 -3.04
C ARG A 252 2.35 -16.83 -3.41
N THR A 253 2.92 -16.37 -4.51
CA THR A 253 2.66 -15.01 -4.99
C THR A 253 1.17 -14.85 -5.30
N PRO A 254 0.48 -13.77 -4.90
CA PRO A 254 -0.93 -13.55 -5.27
C PRO A 254 -1.10 -13.23 -6.76
N GLU A 255 -2.32 -13.39 -7.29
CA GLU A 255 -2.60 -13.13 -8.72
C GLU A 255 -2.36 -11.68 -9.11
N LEU A 256 -2.71 -10.72 -8.25
CA LEU A 256 -2.43 -9.30 -8.48
C LEU A 256 -0.93 -9.05 -8.70
N ALA A 257 -0.08 -9.53 -7.79
CA ALA A 257 1.38 -9.45 -7.91
C ALA A 257 1.89 -10.18 -9.17
N ARG A 258 1.32 -11.34 -9.54
CA ARG A 258 1.65 -12.03 -10.80
C ARG A 258 1.32 -11.18 -12.02
N GLY A 259 0.12 -10.60 -12.05
CA GLY A 259 -0.36 -9.75 -13.13
C GLY A 259 0.49 -8.50 -13.30
N LEU A 260 0.82 -7.81 -12.21
CA LEU A 260 1.72 -6.66 -12.22
C LEU A 260 3.13 -7.02 -12.74
N ARG A 261 3.67 -8.18 -12.37
CA ARG A 261 4.94 -8.65 -12.94
C ARG A 261 4.84 -8.88 -14.44
N ARG A 262 3.75 -9.48 -14.93
CA ARG A 262 3.51 -9.68 -16.38
C ARG A 262 3.43 -8.35 -17.13
N LEU A 263 2.90 -7.30 -16.48
CA LEU A 263 2.85 -5.94 -17.02
C LEU A 263 4.21 -5.19 -16.94
N GLY A 264 5.25 -5.78 -16.36
CA GLY A 264 6.60 -5.22 -16.34
C GLY A 264 7.03 -4.56 -15.03
N VAL A 265 6.26 -4.69 -13.95
CA VAL A 265 6.72 -4.25 -12.62
C VAL A 265 7.94 -5.07 -12.19
N GLN A 266 9.03 -4.37 -11.88
CA GLN A 266 10.29 -4.98 -11.45
C GLN A 266 10.27 -5.35 -9.96
N GLY A 267 11.19 -6.21 -9.52
CA GLY A 267 11.37 -6.58 -8.11
C GLY A 267 10.43 -7.68 -7.58
N ILE A 268 9.32 -7.98 -8.26
CA ILE A 268 8.40 -9.06 -7.87
C ILE A 268 9.00 -10.44 -8.17
N LYS A 269 9.29 -11.22 -7.12
CA LYS A 269 9.75 -12.61 -7.23
C LYS A 269 8.55 -13.56 -7.24
N LEU A 270 8.37 -14.33 -8.33
CA LEU A 270 7.29 -15.33 -8.40
C LEU A 270 7.63 -16.58 -7.60
N ARG A 271 6.62 -17.07 -6.88
CA ARG A 271 6.66 -18.29 -6.08
C ARG A 271 5.38 -19.07 -6.34
N ASP A 272 5.52 -20.25 -6.93
CA ASP A 272 4.43 -21.18 -7.17
C ASP A 272 4.60 -22.33 -6.18
N LYS A 273 3.77 -22.40 -5.12
CA LYS A 273 3.86 -23.53 -4.18
C LYS A 273 3.19 -24.75 -4.81
N THR A 274 3.99 -25.63 -5.42
CA THR A 274 3.62 -27.03 -5.68
C THR A 274 4.54 -27.91 -4.85
N ARG A 275 4.12 -28.28 -3.64
CA ARG A 275 4.76 -29.36 -2.87
C ARG A 275 3.69 -30.17 -2.14
N GLU A 276 2.96 -30.95 -2.93
CA GLU A 276 2.33 -32.18 -2.45
C GLU A 276 2.70 -33.30 -3.43
N SER A 277 3.36 -34.33 -2.89
CA SER A 277 3.62 -35.67 -3.46
C SER A 277 4.47 -35.81 -4.73
N ALA A 278 5.80 -35.91 -4.53
CA ALA A 278 6.66 -36.77 -5.34
C ALA A 278 7.47 -37.67 -4.40
N ASN A 279 6.77 -38.56 -3.71
CA ASN A 279 7.37 -39.74 -3.10
C ASN A 279 6.64 -40.97 -3.66
N GLY A 280 7.27 -41.63 -4.63
CA GLY A 280 6.71 -42.83 -5.26
C GLY A 280 7.52 -43.32 -6.46
N GLY A 281 8.68 -43.95 -6.19
CA GLY A 281 9.38 -44.91 -7.07
C GLY A 281 9.94 -44.34 -8.39
N ALA A 282 11.04 -44.81 -8.97
CA ALA A 282 11.92 -45.92 -8.67
C ALA A 282 13.29 -45.58 -9.26
N ALA A 283 14.32 -46.21 -8.70
CA ALA A 283 15.68 -46.16 -9.18
C ALA A 283 15.80 -46.60 -10.64
N GLN A 284 16.58 -45.87 -11.43
CA GLN A 284 17.44 -46.48 -12.44
C GLN A 284 18.69 -45.63 -12.61
N SER A 285 19.75 -46.10 -11.94
CA SER A 285 21.13 -45.86 -12.33
C SER A 285 21.31 -46.31 -13.77
N VAL A 286 21.63 -45.39 -14.67
CA VAL A 286 22.22 -45.73 -15.96
C VAL A 286 23.64 -45.20 -15.93
N SER A 287 24.55 -46.17 -15.95
CA SER A 287 25.99 -46.06 -16.00
C SER A 287 26.45 -45.31 -17.25
N GLU A 288 27.43 -44.44 -17.03
CA GLU A 288 28.33 -43.92 -18.06
C GLU A 288 29.09 -45.12 -18.67
N GLU A 289 28.92 -45.36 -19.97
CA GLU A 289 29.85 -46.15 -20.75
C GLU A 289 30.50 -45.24 -21.79
N ASP A 290 31.77 -44.94 -21.56
CA ASP A 290 32.71 -44.44 -22.53
C ASP A 290 32.83 -45.44 -23.69
N VAL A 291 32.54 -45.00 -24.92
CA VAL A 291 32.93 -45.72 -26.13
C VAL A 291 33.74 -44.79 -27.02
N ASP A 292 35.04 -45.06 -26.97
CA ASP A 292 36.10 -44.73 -27.92
C ASP A 292 35.75 -45.19 -29.35
N GLY A 293 36.16 -44.41 -30.35
CA GLY A 293 35.95 -44.74 -31.75
C GLY A 293 36.33 -43.59 -32.69
N GLY A 294 37.59 -43.57 -33.11
CA GLY A 294 38.11 -42.68 -34.14
C GLY A 294 37.83 -43.12 -35.58
N GLU A 295 38.40 -42.31 -36.49
CA GLU A 295 38.54 -42.46 -37.96
C GLU A 295 37.23 -42.21 -38.76
N ASP A 296 37.16 -41.36 -39.79
CA ASP A 296 38.14 -40.78 -40.73
C ASP A 296 37.97 -39.25 -40.92
#